data_AF-A0AAX2JB03-F1
#
_entry.id   AF-A0AAX2JB03-F1
#
_cell.length_a   1.000
_cell.length_b   1.000
_cell.length_c   1.000
_cell.angle_alpha   90.00
_cell.angle_beta   90.00
_cell.angle_gamma   90.00
#
_symmetry.space_group_name_H-M   'P 1'
#
loop_
_entity.id
_entity.type
_entity.pdbx_description
1 polymer ?
#
loop_
_entity_poly.entity_id
_entity_poly.type
_entity_poly.pdbx_seq_one_letter_code
_entity_poly.pdbx_strand_id
1 'polypeptide(L)'
;MIAKLVSDLTNINIGDILYSLSIGAMIYLIGGKDDILTGLLLFMIFDYITGWIKAIKNKDLNSKKAVYGILKKFVILIIVAMSNRLDIIFHLTEKGLNCRFVVICFYIGSEGLSILENATLIGVPVPAKLKKILEQCKNEKQEKAIENI
;
A
#
# COMPACT_ATOMS: atom_id res chain seq x y z
N MET A 1 -37.58 -9.24 14.44
CA MET A 1 -36.62 -8.51 13.59
C MET A 1 -36.28 -7.14 14.15
N ILE A 2 -37.27 -6.26 14.37
CA ILE A 2 -37.05 -4.89 14.92
C ILE A 2 -36.45 -4.91 16.33
N ALA A 3 -36.96 -5.74 17.26
CA ALA A 3 -36.42 -5.82 18.63
C ALA A 3 -34.97 -6.33 18.69
N LYS A 4 -34.58 -7.22 17.77
CA LYS A 4 -33.20 -7.70 17.64
C LYS A 4 -32.28 -6.59 17.13
N LEU A 5 -32.74 -5.84 16.13
CA LEU A 5 -32.00 -4.71 15.57
C LEU A 5 -31.83 -3.56 16.58
N VAL A 6 -32.85 -3.29 17.40
CA VAL A 6 -32.76 -2.34 18.52
C VAL A 6 -31.79 -2.84 19.60
N SER A 7 -31.85 -4.13 19.95
CA SER A 7 -30.91 -4.75 20.90
C SER A 7 -29.46 -4.71 20.39
N ASP A 8 -29.24 -4.93 19.09
CA ASP A 8 -27.93 -4.88 18.45
C ASP A 8 -27.40 -3.43 18.43
N LEU A 9 -28.26 -2.42 18.20
CA LEU A 9 -27.90 -1.00 18.31
C LEU A 9 -27.54 -0.58 19.75
N THR A 10 -28.25 -1.08 20.75
CA THR A 10 -27.99 -0.76 22.16
C THR A 10 -26.77 -1.47 22.74
N ASN A 11 -26.27 -2.51 22.05
CA ASN A 11 -25.08 -3.27 22.44
C ASN A 11 -23.81 -2.86 21.68
N ILE A 12 -23.83 -1.76 20.91
CA ILE A 12 -22.63 -1.26 20.24
C ILE A 12 -21.65 -0.77 21.31
N ASN A 13 -20.47 -1.39 21.35
CA ASN A 13 -19.41 -1.00 22.28
C ASN A 13 -18.78 0.33 21.82
N ILE A 14 -18.39 1.18 22.77
CA ILE A 14 -17.66 2.43 22.51
C ILE A 14 -16.39 2.16 21.69
N GLY A 15 -15.75 0.99 21.89
CA GLY A 15 -14.59 0.57 21.09
C GLY A 15 -14.90 0.42 19.60
N ASP A 16 -16.06 -0.13 19.24
CA ASP A 16 -16.47 -0.35 17.85
C ASP A 16 -16.79 0.99 17.16
N ILE A 17 -17.36 1.93 17.92
CA ILE A 17 -17.61 3.31 17.46
C ILE A 17 -16.28 4.00 17.16
N LEU A 18 -15.31 3.93 18.08
CA LEU A 18 -14.01 4.57 17.89
C LEU A 18 -13.23 3.97 16.72
N TYR A 19 -13.30 2.66 16.53
CA TYR A 19 -12.65 1.96 15.43
C TYR A 19 -13.24 2.36 14.07
N SER A 20 -14.58 2.33 13.94
CA SER A 20 -15.27 2.70 12.71
C SER A 20 -15.09 4.18 12.34
N LEU A 21 -15.09 5.09 13.33
CA LEU A 21 -14.75 6.50 13.13
C LEU A 21 -13.33 6.69 12.61
N SER A 22 -12.36 5.97 13.20
CA SER A 22 -10.95 6.07 12.81
C SER A 22 -10.73 5.62 11.36
N ILE A 23 -11.37 4.51 10.95
CA ILE A 23 -11.34 4.03 9.57
C ILE A 23 -12.03 5.00 8.62
N GLY A 24 -13.22 5.47 8.99
CA GLY A 24 -13.98 6.44 8.19
C GLY A 24 -13.19 7.73 7.96
N ALA A 25 -12.56 8.26 9.01
CA ALA A 25 -11.68 9.42 8.93
C ALA A 25 -10.49 9.17 8.00
N MET A 26 -9.84 8.00 8.09
CA MET A 26 -8.72 7.65 7.22
C MET A 26 -9.14 7.59 5.74
N ILE A 27 -10.28 6.96 5.42
CA ILE A 27 -10.81 6.89 4.06
C ILE A 27 -11.11 8.30 3.52
N TYR A 28 -11.71 9.15 4.35
CA TYR A 28 -11.97 10.54 3.99
C TYR A 28 -10.68 11.34 3.73
N LEU A 29 -9.65 11.14 4.54
CA LEU A 29 -8.36 11.81 4.37
C LEU A 29 -7.67 11.42 3.05
N ILE A 30 -7.72 10.14 2.70
CA ILE A 30 -7.16 9.57 1.46
C ILE A 30 -7.90 10.08 0.21
N GLY A 31 -9.10 10.66 0.35
CA GLY A 31 -9.88 11.20 -0.77
C GLY A 31 -11.03 10.32 -1.22
N GLY A 32 -11.47 9.38 -0.37
CA GLY A 32 -12.58 8.48 -0.66
C GLY A 32 -12.18 7.25 -1.46
N LYS A 33 -13.19 6.45 -1.82
CA LYS A 33 -13.04 5.24 -2.63
C LYS A 33 -13.19 5.57 -4.11
N ASP A 34 -12.18 5.20 -4.88
CA ASP A 34 -12.24 5.17 -6.35
C ASP A 34 -11.42 3.99 -6.89
N ASP A 35 -11.46 3.82 -8.21
CA ASP A 35 -10.82 2.69 -8.89
C ASP A 35 -9.30 2.74 -8.78
N ILE A 36 -8.70 3.93 -8.77
CA ILE A 36 -7.24 4.05 -8.69
C ILE A 36 -6.71 3.71 -7.29
N LEU A 37 -7.39 4.16 -6.22
CA LEU A 37 -7.07 3.74 -4.86
C LEU A 37 -7.32 2.24 -4.67
N THR A 38 -8.41 1.73 -5.23
CA THR A 38 -8.71 0.29 -5.20
C THR A 38 -7.60 -0.51 -5.88
N GLY A 39 -7.08 -0.03 -7.01
CA GLY A 39 -5.93 -0.61 -7.70
C GLY A 39 -4.67 -0.65 -6.82
N LEU A 40 -4.35 0.44 -6.13
CA LEU A 40 -3.22 0.48 -5.19
C LEU A 40 -3.35 -0.54 -4.07
N LEU A 41 -4.52 -0.63 -3.45
CA LEU A 41 -4.78 -1.58 -2.37
C LEU A 41 -4.65 -3.03 -2.86
N LEU A 42 -5.13 -3.34 -4.07
CA LEU A 42 -4.95 -4.66 -4.68
C LEU A 42 -3.48 -5.00 -4.89
N PHE A 43 -2.68 -4.06 -5.42
CA PHE A 43 -1.24 -4.27 -5.59
C PHE A 43 -0.53 -4.48 -4.24
N MET A 44 -0.89 -3.73 -3.21
CA MET A 44 -0.37 -3.95 -1.85
C MET A 44 -0.72 -5.35 -1.31
N ILE A 45 -1.93 -5.85 -1.58
CA ILE A 45 -2.36 -7.20 -1.19
C ILE A 45 -1.55 -8.26 -1.94
N PHE A 46 -1.40 -8.12 -3.26
CA PHE A 46 -0.61 -9.04 -4.07
C PHE A 46 0.87 -9.05 -3.67
N ASP A 47 1.45 -7.89 -3.37
CA ASP A 47 2.79 -7.80 -2.83
C ASP A 47 2.94 -8.56 -1.50
N TYR A 48 1.97 -8.40 -0.59
CA TYR A 48 1.99 -9.14 0.68
C TYR A 48 1.91 -10.65 0.47
N ILE A 49 1.00 -11.11 -0.39
CA ILE A 49 0.83 -12.54 -0.71
C ILE A 49 2.11 -13.09 -1.33
N THR A 50 2.67 -12.43 -2.34
CA THR A 50 3.91 -12.88 -3.01
C THR A 50 5.12 -12.84 -2.08
N GLY A 51 5.22 -11.83 -1.22
CA GLY A 51 6.24 -11.73 -0.19
C GLY A 51 6.17 -12.87 0.84
N TRP A 52 4.95 -13.26 1.23
CA TRP A 52 4.72 -14.38 2.12
C TRP A 52 5.07 -15.73 1.47
N ILE A 53 4.67 -15.96 0.21
CA ILE A 53 5.05 -17.17 -0.55
C ILE A 53 6.58 -17.28 -0.68
N LYS A 54 7.26 -16.17 -1.00
CA LYS A 54 8.73 -16.10 -1.03
C LYS A 54 9.34 -16.50 0.32
N ALA A 55 8.80 -15.97 1.42
CA ALA A 55 9.32 -16.24 2.76
C ALA A 55 9.19 -17.73 3.14
N ILE A 56 8.08 -18.38 2.76
CA ILE A 56 7.89 -19.83 2.92
C ILE A 56 8.93 -20.61 2.11
N LYS A 57 9.10 -20.27 0.82
CA LYS A 57 10.05 -20.96 -0.05
C LYS A 57 11.50 -20.86 0.48
N ASN A 58 11.87 -19.70 0.99
CA ASN A 58 13.23 -19.45 1.51
C ASN A 58 13.42 -19.86 2.97
N LYS A 59 12.37 -20.38 3.63
CA LYS A 59 12.35 -20.69 5.08
C LYS A 59 12.79 -19.52 5.97
N ASP A 60 12.60 -18.28 5.50
CA ASP A 60 12.96 -17.04 6.20
C ASP A 60 11.69 -16.29 6.60
N LEU A 61 10.99 -16.84 7.61
CA LEU A 61 9.80 -16.24 8.20
C LEU A 61 10.18 -15.23 9.28
N ASN A 62 10.94 -14.20 8.91
CA ASN A 62 11.28 -13.14 9.84
C ASN A 62 10.08 -12.18 10.00
N SER A 63 9.37 -12.32 11.13
CA SER A 63 8.21 -11.48 11.46
C SER A 63 8.52 -9.99 11.49
N LYS A 64 9.76 -9.59 11.85
CA LYS A 64 10.17 -8.18 11.80
C LYS A 64 10.13 -7.64 10.37
N LYS A 65 10.62 -8.42 9.38
CA LYS A 65 10.56 -8.02 7.97
C LYS A 65 9.11 -7.82 7.50
N ALA A 66 8.20 -8.71 7.93
CA ALA A 66 6.78 -8.60 7.61
C ALA A 66 6.14 -7.34 8.22
N VAL A 67 6.43 -7.03 9.49
CA VAL A 67 5.96 -5.80 10.16
C VAL A 67 6.47 -4.54 9.46
N TYR A 68 7.76 -4.49 9.13
CA TYR A 68 8.31 -3.35 8.38
C TYR A 68 7.67 -3.18 7.00
N GLY A 69 7.33 -4.29 6.32
CA GLY A 69 6.59 -4.25 5.06
C GLY A 69 5.21 -3.60 5.19
N ILE A 70 4.48 -3.95 6.25
CA ILE A 70 3.15 -3.38 6.54
C ILE A 70 3.26 -1.90 6.95
N LEU A 71 4.25 -1.54 7.78
CA LEU A 71 4.50 -0.15 8.17
C LEU A 71 4.80 0.72 6.94
N LYS A 72 5.60 0.23 5.99
CA LYS A 72 5.87 0.95 4.74
C LYS A 72 4.57 1.23 3.97
N LYS A 73 3.67 0.25 3.87
CA LYS A 73 2.37 0.40 3.19
C LYS A 73 1.48 1.42 3.88
N PHE A 74 1.52 1.48 5.22
CA PHE A 74 0.81 2.53 5.96
C PHE A 74 1.34 3.92 5.65
N VAL A 75 2.67 4.09 5.56
CA VAL A 75 3.30 5.37 5.16
C VAL A 75 2.89 5.77 3.75
N ILE A 76 2.78 4.82 2.82
CA ILE A 76 2.27 5.09 1.46
C ILE A 76 0.86 5.70 1.52
N LEU A 77 -0.05 5.15 2.32
CA LEU A 77 -1.41 5.67 2.47
C LEU A 77 -1.44 7.08 3.08
N ILE A 78 -0.53 7.39 4.02
CA ILE A 78 -0.37 8.75 4.55
C ILE A 78 0.04 9.72 3.44
N ILE A 79 1.01 9.32 2.60
CA ILE A 79 1.48 10.17 1.49
C ILE A 79 0.35 10.40 0.48
N VAL A 80 -0.45 9.38 0.15
CA VAL A 80 -1.64 9.54 -0.70
C VAL A 80 -2.66 10.52 -0.08
N ALA A 81 -2.90 10.43 1.24
CA ALA A 81 -3.76 11.37 1.93
C ALA A 81 -3.21 12.81 1.89
N MET A 82 -1.89 12.99 2.02
CA MET A 82 -1.26 14.30 1.85
C MET A 82 -1.45 14.84 0.44
N SER A 83 -1.24 14.02 -0.60
CA SER A 83 -1.45 14.41 -1.99
C SER A 83 -2.89 14.82 -2.28
N ASN A 84 -3.86 14.09 -1.73
CA ASN A 84 -5.27 14.46 -1.81
C ASN A 84 -5.53 15.85 -1.21
N ARG A 85 -4.92 16.15 -0.06
CA ARG A 85 -5.08 17.45 0.60
C ARG A 85 -4.43 18.58 -0.21
N LEU A 86 -3.30 18.31 -0.88
CA LEU A 86 -2.70 19.27 -1.81
C LEU A 86 -3.61 19.56 -3.00
N ASP A 87 -4.23 18.53 -3.59
CA ASP A 87 -5.17 18.71 -4.70
C ASP A 87 -6.33 19.64 -4.32
N ILE A 88 -6.88 19.45 -3.11
CA ILE A 88 -7.96 20.27 -2.56
C ILE A 88 -7.48 21.70 -2.27
N ILE A 89 -6.36 21.87 -1.55
CA ILE A 89 -5.87 23.19 -1.12
C ILE A 89 -5.50 24.09 -2.31
N PHE A 90 -4.90 23.52 -3.37
CA PHE A 90 -4.42 24.28 -4.52
C PHE A 90 -5.40 24.29 -5.71
N HIS A 91 -6.58 23.69 -5.53
CA HIS A 91 -7.59 23.52 -6.59
C HIS A 91 -6.99 22.89 -7.86
N LEU A 92 -6.16 21.85 -7.68
CA LEU A 92 -5.42 21.25 -8.79
C LEU A 92 -6.36 20.50 -9.74
N THR A 93 -7.38 19.84 -9.19
CA THR A 93 -8.38 19.10 -9.98
C THR A 93 -9.10 20.02 -10.96
N GLU A 94 -9.40 21.25 -10.55
CA GLU A 94 -10.04 22.27 -11.40
C GLU A 94 -9.12 22.75 -12.53
N LYS A 95 -7.80 22.68 -12.31
CA LYS A 95 -6.75 23.01 -13.29
C LYS A 95 -6.38 21.82 -14.17
N GLY A 96 -7.09 20.70 -14.07
CA GLY A 96 -6.82 19.46 -14.81
C GLY A 96 -5.60 18.68 -14.31
N LEU A 97 -5.08 19.02 -13.12
CA LEU A 97 -3.96 18.33 -12.47
C LEU A 97 -4.47 17.50 -11.29
N ASN A 98 -3.86 16.34 -11.04
CA ASN A 98 -4.26 15.46 -9.94
C ASN A 98 -3.02 14.80 -9.34
N CYS A 99 -2.46 15.42 -8.31
CA CYS A 99 -1.27 14.94 -7.61
C CYS A 99 -1.53 13.58 -6.97
N ARG A 100 -2.71 13.38 -6.37
CA ARG A 100 -3.12 12.10 -5.79
C ARG A 100 -3.05 10.97 -6.82
N PHE A 101 -3.55 11.19 -8.04
CA PHE A 101 -3.47 10.22 -9.13
C PHE A 101 -2.03 9.85 -9.46
N VAL A 102 -1.15 10.86 -9.63
CA VAL A 102 0.26 10.64 -9.97
C VAL A 102 0.97 9.84 -8.87
N VAL A 103 0.72 10.22 -7.60
CA VAL A 103 1.32 9.54 -6.44
C VAL A 103 0.82 8.10 -6.32
N ILE A 104 -0.47 7.85 -6.54
CA ILE A 104 -0.99 6.48 -6.54
C ILE A 104 -0.38 5.66 -7.67
N CYS A 105 -0.30 6.19 -8.89
CA CYS A 105 0.35 5.52 -10.02
C CYS A 105 1.81 5.16 -9.73
N PHE A 106 2.56 6.09 -9.10
CA PHE A 106 3.93 5.83 -8.67
C PHE A 106 4.00 4.64 -7.70
N TYR A 107 3.11 4.61 -6.69
CA TYR A 107 3.13 3.52 -5.72
C TYR A 107 2.62 2.19 -6.28
N ILE A 108 1.66 2.18 -7.21
CA ILE A 108 1.29 0.97 -7.97
C ILE A 108 2.52 0.40 -8.69
N GLY A 109 3.30 1.24 -9.37
CA GLY A 109 4.55 0.82 -10.00
C GLY A 109 5.54 0.26 -8.97
N SER A 110 5.66 0.88 -7.80
CA SER A 110 6.56 0.44 -6.74
C SER A 110 6.18 -0.93 -6.14
N GLU A 111 4.89 -1.20 -5.96
CA GLU A 111 4.38 -2.49 -5.51
C GLU A 111 4.52 -3.54 -6.62
N GLY A 112 4.28 -3.16 -7.88
CA GLY A 112 4.50 -4.01 -9.05
C GLY A 112 5.94 -4.51 -9.18
N LEU A 113 6.93 -3.63 -8.96
CA LEU A 113 8.35 -4.01 -8.93
C LEU A 113 8.65 -5.00 -7.79
N SER A 114 8.08 -4.79 -6.61
CA SER A 114 8.24 -5.68 -5.45
C SER A 114 7.63 -7.07 -5.70
N ILE A 115 6.43 -7.12 -6.31
CA ILE A 115 5.79 -8.37 -6.76
C ILE A 115 6.69 -9.13 -7.73
N LEU A 116 7.27 -8.42 -8.70
CA LEU A 116 8.11 -9.03 -9.73
C LEU A 116 9.44 -9.55 -9.17
N GLU A 117 10.03 -8.83 -8.21
CA GLU A 117 11.18 -9.31 -7.44
C GLU A 117 10.83 -10.60 -6.69
N ASN A 118 9.71 -10.61 -5.97
CA ASN A 118 9.23 -11.80 -5.26
C ASN A 118 8.99 -12.97 -6.21
N ALA A 119 8.35 -12.75 -7.37
CA ALA A 119 8.08 -13.76 -8.39
C ALA A 119 9.38 -14.36 -8.94
N THR A 120 10.39 -13.53 -9.21
CA THR A 120 11.71 -13.97 -9.68
C THR A 120 12.39 -14.88 -8.65
N LEU A 121 12.31 -14.55 -7.36
CA LEU A 121 12.85 -15.38 -6.26
C LEU A 121 12.06 -16.68 -6.04
N ILE A 122 10.75 -16.65 -6.32
CA ILE A 122 9.88 -17.84 -6.32
C ILE A 122 10.18 -18.74 -7.53
N GLY A 123 10.91 -18.26 -8.54
CA GLY A 123 11.33 -19.06 -9.70
C GLY A 123 10.38 -18.94 -10.90
N VAL A 124 9.51 -17.93 -10.90
CA VAL A 124 8.71 -17.58 -12.09
C VAL A 124 9.68 -17.12 -13.18
N PRO A 125 9.59 -17.66 -14.41
CA PRO A 125 10.48 -17.25 -15.49
C PRO A 125 10.18 -15.79 -15.89
N VAL A 126 11.16 -14.92 -15.66
CA VAL A 126 11.10 -13.50 -16.02
C VAL A 126 12.15 -13.22 -17.11
N PRO A 127 11.81 -12.46 -18.17
CA PRO A 127 12.76 -12.12 -19.23
C PRO A 127 14.06 -11.49 -18.70
N ALA A 128 15.20 -11.89 -19.26
CA ALA A 128 16.51 -11.46 -18.78
C ALA A 128 16.69 -9.93 -18.75
N LYS A 129 16.09 -9.20 -19.70
CA LYS A 129 16.12 -7.73 -19.71
C LYS A 129 15.44 -7.14 -18.47
N LEU A 130 14.30 -7.70 -18.08
CA LEU A 130 13.53 -7.22 -16.94
C LEU A 130 14.23 -7.56 -15.62
N LYS A 131 14.82 -8.76 -15.54
CA LYS A 131 15.65 -9.15 -14.39
C LYS A 131 16.85 -8.21 -14.19
N LYS A 132 17.54 -7.80 -15.27
CA LYS A 132 18.64 -6.82 -15.20
C LYS A 132 18.19 -5.47 -14.65
N ILE A 133 17.04 -4.97 -15.09
CA ILE A 133 16.48 -3.70 -14.60
C ILE A 133 16.21 -3.79 -13.09
N LEU A 134 15.61 -4.88 -12.62
CA LEU A 134 15.37 -5.10 -11.19
C LEU A 134 16.67 -5.15 -10.38
N GLU A 135 17.71 -5.83 -10.90
CA GLU A 135 19.03 -5.90 -10.27
C GLU A 135 19.69 -4.51 -10.18
N GLN A 136 19.58 -3.69 -11.24
CA GLN A 136 20.07 -2.31 -11.23
C GLN A 136 19.36 -1.46 -10.17
N CYS A 137 18.01 -1.50 -10.12
CA CYS A 137 17.24 -0.78 -9.10
C CYS A 137 17.60 -1.21 -7.67
N LYS A 138 17.95 -2.49 -7.47
CA LYS A 138 18.40 -3.00 -6.18
C LYS A 138 19.77 -2.43 -5.79
N ASN A 139 20.71 -2.37 -6.73
CA ASN A 139 22.06 -1.86 -6.48
C ASN A 139 22.02 -0.37 -6.11
N GLU A 140 21.25 0.45 -6.82
CA GLU A 140 21.06 1.87 -6.50
C GLU A 140 20.48 2.08 -5.09
N LYS A 141 19.59 1.18 -4.65
CA LYS A 141 19.00 1.22 -3.32
C LYS A 141 20.01 0.87 -2.21
N GLN A 142 20.97 -0.01 -2.50
CA GLN A 142 22.03 -0.39 -1.57
C GLN A 142 23.13 0.68 -1.47
N GLU A 143 23.52 1.28 -2.59
CA GLU A 143 24.53 2.35 -2.63
C GLU A 143 24.08 3.57 -1.83
N LYS A 144 22.82 4.01 -2.00
CA LYS A 144 22.23 5.08 -1.18
C LYS A 144 22.09 4.73 0.30
N ALA A 145 22.02 3.46 0.67
CA ALA A 145 21.95 3.06 2.07
C ALA A 145 23.33 3.11 2.75
N ILE A 146 24.41 2.96 1.99
CA ILE A 146 25.79 3.00 2.48
C ILE A 146 26.30 4.45 2.58
N GLU A 147 25.88 5.36 1.69
CA GLU A 147 26.19 6.79 1.81
C GLU A 147 25.56 7.48 3.03
N ASN A 148 24.56 6.86 3.66
CA ASN A 148 23.86 7.41 4.82
C ASN A 148 24.30 6.77 6.17
N ILE A 149 25.43 6.07 6.19
CA ILE A 149 26.09 5.51 7.39
C ILE A 149 27.48 6.13 7.51
#